data_AF-A0A953ZW91-F1
#
_entry.id   AF-A0A953ZW91-F1
#
_cell.length_a   1.000
_cell.length_b   1.000
_cell.length_c   1.000
_cell.angle_alpha   90.00
_cell.angle_beta   90.00
_cell.angle_gamma   90.00
#
_symmetry.space_group_name_H-M   'P 1'
#
loop_
_entity.id
_entity.type
_entity.pdbx_description
1 polymer ?
#
loop_
_entity_poly.entity_id
_entity_poly.type
_entity_poly.pdbx_seq_one_letter_code
_entity_poly.pdbx_strand_id
1 'polypeptide(L)'
;MVAVLGCALLPVWSVGTHEPGAVSGTGAVAPLGGTCLTCHAGIEEMHPGYRLSCVDCHGGDDTAPGKEQAHVQPTQAVPNDERVLPAGYDLTYQRFKNPSNLRVAMEVCGTCHEKTVRDVLKSPHATTAGHLGDGFYEHGVVSGKRPTYSIFPVKDEDGEVPPEAIAATTQVPAFRAAGSRSRIETHYSDLPRKACM
;
A
#
# COMPACT_ATOMS: atom_id res chain seq x y z
N MET A 1 45.80 -3.25 -41.52
CA MET A 1 45.60 -2.28 -40.42
C MET A 1 44.12 -2.29 -40.06
N VAL A 2 43.75 -3.00 -38.99
CA VAL A 2 42.37 -3.04 -38.47
C VAL A 2 42.40 -2.25 -37.16
N ALA A 3 41.69 -1.12 -37.15
CA ALA A 3 41.63 -0.23 -36.00
C ALA A 3 40.70 -0.81 -34.93
N VAL A 4 41.24 -1.03 -33.73
CA VAL A 4 40.49 -1.42 -32.53
C VAL A 4 39.77 -0.16 -32.03
N LEU A 5 38.43 -0.14 -32.09
CA LEU A 5 37.63 0.90 -31.44
C LEU A 5 37.69 0.71 -29.92
N GLY A 6 38.21 1.73 -29.23
CA GLY A 6 38.30 1.78 -27.78
C GLY A 6 36.92 1.85 -27.12
N CYS A 7 36.75 1.03 -26.08
CA CYS A 7 35.58 1.01 -25.21
C CYS A 7 35.59 2.29 -24.35
N ALA A 8 34.59 3.16 -24.54
CA ALA A 8 34.42 4.36 -23.72
C ALA A 8 33.85 3.96 -22.35
N LEU A 9 34.63 4.19 -21.29
CA LEU A 9 34.20 4.05 -19.90
C LEU A 9 33.15 5.13 -19.59
N LEU A 10 31.92 4.71 -19.30
CA LEU A 10 30.89 5.58 -18.73
C LEU A 10 31.21 5.84 -17.25
N PRO A 11 30.98 7.07 -16.74
CA PRO A 11 31.20 7.37 -15.34
C PRO A 11 30.22 6.57 -14.48
N VAL A 12 30.74 5.90 -13.45
CA VAL A 12 29.95 5.26 -12.40
C VAL A 12 29.36 6.37 -11.54
N TRP A 13 28.04 6.49 -11.54
CA TRP A 13 27.33 7.36 -10.61
C TRP A 13 27.33 6.66 -9.26
N SER A 14 28.07 7.19 -8.30
CA SER A 14 28.03 6.73 -6.92
C SER A 14 26.63 6.99 -6.36
N VAL A 15 25.87 5.92 -6.10
CA VAL A 15 24.68 5.98 -5.26
C VAL A 15 25.15 6.37 -3.86
N GLY A 16 24.81 7.58 -3.43
CA GLY A 16 25.05 8.01 -2.05
C GLY A 16 24.26 7.11 -1.12
N THR A 17 24.97 6.36 -0.27
CA THR A 17 24.39 5.70 0.90
C THR A 17 23.92 6.78 1.85
N HIS A 18 22.61 7.01 1.93
CA HIS A 18 22.04 7.76 3.06
C HIS A 18 22.28 6.91 4.31
N GLU A 19 23.29 7.27 5.09
CA GLU A 19 23.45 6.72 6.42
C GLU A 19 22.26 7.18 7.28
N PRO A 20 21.61 6.28 8.05
CA PRO A 20 20.60 6.68 9.00
C PRO A 20 21.26 7.58 10.05
N GLY A 21 20.91 8.87 10.03
CA GLY A 21 21.42 9.85 10.98
C GLY A 21 21.18 9.41 12.41
N ALA A 22 22.26 9.43 13.21
CA ALA A 22 22.21 9.15 14.63
C ALA A 22 21.23 10.10 15.34
N VAL A 23 20.24 9.54 16.04
CA VAL A 23 19.34 10.29 16.91
C VAL A 23 20.08 10.64 18.20
N SER A 24 20.63 11.86 18.25
CA SER A 24 21.16 12.46 19.48
C SER A 24 19.99 12.94 20.35
N GLY A 25 19.71 12.24 21.44
CA GLY A 25 18.73 12.65 22.44
C GLY A 25 19.36 13.44 23.58
N THR A 26 19.00 14.72 23.73
CA THR A 26 18.93 15.47 25.02
C THR A 26 18.02 16.71 24.90
N GLY A 27 16.79 16.54 24.40
CA GLY A 27 15.76 17.58 24.44
C GLY A 27 14.56 17.08 25.25
N ALA A 28 13.93 17.96 26.04
CA ALA A 28 12.65 17.65 26.69
C ALA A 28 11.69 17.08 25.63
N VAL A 29 11.25 15.84 25.81
CA VAL A 29 10.49 15.15 24.78
C VAL A 29 9.09 15.74 24.77
N ALA A 30 8.74 16.41 23.68
CA ALA A 30 7.38 16.87 23.42
C ALA A 30 6.41 15.70 23.67
N PRO A 31 5.20 15.94 24.21
CA PRO A 31 4.23 14.88 24.44
C PRO A 31 4.04 14.09 23.14
N LEU A 32 4.23 12.77 23.21
CA LEU A 32 3.92 11.90 22.08
C LEU A 32 2.45 12.10 21.75
N GLY A 33 2.16 12.74 20.61
CA GLY A 33 0.82 13.06 20.16
C GLY A 33 0.39 14.52 20.19
N GLY A 34 1.27 15.46 20.56
CA GLY A 34 1.14 16.90 20.29
C GLY A 34 -0.26 17.50 20.51
N THR A 35 -0.72 18.32 19.58
CA THR A 35 -2.08 18.89 19.59
C THR A 35 -3.16 17.85 19.27
N CYS A 36 -2.83 16.69 18.70
CA CYS A 36 -3.81 15.67 18.33
C CYS A 36 -4.62 15.19 19.55
N LEU A 37 -3.94 15.01 20.69
CA LEU A 37 -4.55 14.54 21.94
C LEU A 37 -5.49 15.55 22.61
N THR A 38 -5.54 16.79 22.13
CA THR A 38 -6.53 17.78 22.61
C THR A 38 -7.96 17.40 22.21
N CYS A 39 -8.12 16.66 21.10
CA CYS A 39 -9.40 16.16 20.61
C CYS A 39 -9.49 14.63 20.66
N HIS A 40 -8.37 13.92 20.42
CA HIS A 40 -8.30 12.46 20.36
C HIS A 40 -7.82 11.86 21.70
N ALA A 41 -8.53 12.15 22.78
CA ALA A 41 -8.20 11.63 24.10
C ALA A 41 -8.57 10.14 24.27
N GLY A 42 -7.83 9.42 25.11
CA GLY A 42 -8.14 8.04 25.50
C GLY A 42 -7.71 6.97 24.50
N ILE A 43 -6.93 7.33 23.48
CA ILE A 43 -6.28 6.35 22.59
C ILE A 43 -5.19 5.61 23.38
N GLU A 44 -5.16 4.29 23.28
CA GLU A 44 -4.16 3.45 23.92
C GLU A 44 -2.77 3.58 23.28
N GLU A 45 -1.73 3.18 24.01
CA GLU A 45 -0.38 3.17 23.47
C GLU A 45 -0.21 2.01 22.47
N MET A 46 0.01 2.35 21.19
CA MET A 46 0.15 1.34 20.12
C MET A 46 1.54 0.68 20.09
N HIS A 47 2.58 1.36 20.62
CA HIS A 47 3.96 0.85 20.64
C HIS A 47 4.58 0.99 22.04
N PRO A 48 4.20 0.12 23.00
CA PRO A 48 4.81 0.13 24.33
C PRO A 48 6.33 0.02 24.24
N GLY A 49 7.02 1.04 24.75
CA GLY A 49 8.50 1.08 24.78
C GLY A 49 9.17 1.61 23.51
N TYR A 50 8.41 2.06 22.50
CA TYR A 50 8.96 2.79 21.35
C TYR A 50 8.23 4.12 21.16
N ARG A 51 9.00 5.21 21.07
CA ARG A 51 8.45 6.57 21.12
C ARG A 51 7.98 7.03 19.75
N LEU A 52 6.73 6.74 19.40
CA LEU A 52 6.06 7.28 18.21
C LEU A 52 5.00 8.31 18.59
N SER A 53 4.91 9.36 17.78
CA SER A 53 3.83 10.33 17.73
C SER A 53 2.71 9.85 16.82
N CYS A 54 1.56 10.55 16.86
CA CYS A 54 0.44 10.29 15.96
C CYS A 54 0.84 10.44 14.48
N VAL A 55 1.64 11.47 14.18
CA VAL A 55 2.01 11.85 12.81
C VAL A 55 3.05 10.91 12.22
N ASP A 56 3.79 10.16 13.04
CA ASP A 56 4.73 9.14 12.55
C ASP A 56 3.99 8.03 11.78
N CYS A 57 2.77 7.68 12.20
CA CYS A 57 1.94 6.71 11.49
C CYS A 57 0.95 7.37 10.54
N HIS A 58 0.19 8.36 11.02
CA HIS A 58 -0.91 8.96 10.27
C HIS A 58 -0.47 10.11 9.33
N GLY A 59 0.69 10.73 9.56
CA GLY A 59 0.99 12.04 8.98
C GLY A 59 0.10 13.15 9.58
N GLY A 60 -0.03 14.28 8.88
CA GLY A 60 -0.70 15.47 9.39
C GLY A 60 0.27 16.40 10.12
N ASP A 61 -0.27 17.26 10.98
CA ASP A 61 0.50 18.25 11.75
C ASP A 61 0.03 18.26 13.21
N ASP A 62 0.87 17.77 14.12
CA ASP A 62 0.62 17.72 15.56
C ASP A 62 1.04 18.99 16.30
N THR A 63 1.37 20.05 15.57
CA THR A 63 1.64 21.40 16.10
C THR A 63 0.51 22.37 15.75
N ALA A 64 -0.32 22.01 14.77
CA ALA A 64 -1.45 22.81 14.34
C ALA A 64 -2.56 22.89 15.41
N PRO A 65 -3.11 24.07 15.69
CA PRO A 65 -4.11 24.28 16.75
C PRO A 65 -5.54 23.91 16.34
N GLY A 66 -5.78 23.69 15.05
CA GLY A 66 -7.11 23.47 14.49
C GLY A 66 -7.17 22.23 13.63
N LYS A 67 -8.36 21.60 13.58
CA LYS A 67 -8.62 20.38 12.83
C LYS A 67 -8.26 20.52 11.36
N GLU A 68 -8.62 21.65 10.76
CA GLU A 68 -8.44 21.90 9.32
C GLU A 68 -6.96 21.93 8.93
N GLN A 69 -6.09 22.43 9.82
CA GLN A 69 -4.65 22.50 9.60
C GLN A 69 -3.94 21.20 10.02
N ALA A 70 -4.40 20.56 11.10
CA ALA A 70 -3.82 19.32 11.61
C ALA A 70 -4.14 18.10 10.73
N HIS A 71 -5.36 18.03 10.19
CA HIS A 71 -5.81 16.90 9.39
C HIS A 71 -5.34 17.02 7.94
N VAL A 72 -4.81 15.93 7.40
CA VAL A 72 -4.62 15.80 5.96
C VAL A 72 -5.98 15.90 5.28
N GLN A 73 -6.11 16.86 4.37
CA GLN A 73 -7.32 17.04 3.56
C GLN A 73 -7.25 16.17 2.30
N PRO A 74 -8.38 15.59 1.85
CA PRO A 74 -8.39 14.87 0.60
C PRO A 74 -8.15 15.83 -0.56
N THR A 75 -7.28 15.43 -1.48
CA THR A 75 -6.99 16.15 -2.74
C THR A 75 -8.12 16.04 -3.75
N GLN A 76 -9.00 15.06 -3.57
CA GLN A 76 -10.14 14.75 -4.44
C GLN A 76 -11.26 14.09 -3.64
N ALA A 77 -12.50 14.22 -4.12
CA ALA A 77 -13.66 13.62 -3.46
C ALA A 77 -13.55 12.10 -3.44
N VAL A 78 -13.47 11.51 -2.24
CA VAL A 78 -13.46 10.06 -2.06
C VAL A 78 -14.84 9.52 -2.41
N PRO A 79 -14.95 8.62 -3.42
CA PRO A 79 -16.20 7.97 -3.75
C PRO A 79 -16.81 7.26 -2.55
N ASN A 80 -18.10 7.48 -2.33
CA ASN A 80 -18.88 6.77 -1.31
C ASN A 80 -19.68 5.64 -1.97
N ASP A 81 -18.99 4.71 -2.62
CA ASP A 81 -19.56 3.50 -3.19
C ASP A 81 -18.57 2.33 -3.06
N GLU A 82 -19.01 1.13 -3.42
CA GLU A 82 -18.25 -0.12 -3.27
C GLU A 82 -17.11 -0.29 -4.31
N ARG A 83 -16.65 0.80 -4.95
CA ARG A 83 -15.63 0.69 -6.00
C ARG A 83 -14.24 0.53 -5.38
N VAL A 84 -13.43 -0.34 -5.98
CA VAL A 84 -12.00 -0.43 -5.66
C VAL A 84 -11.31 0.83 -6.15
N LEU A 85 -10.72 1.61 -5.23
CA LEU A 85 -9.98 2.81 -5.56
C LEU A 85 -8.67 2.49 -6.31
N PRO A 86 -8.23 3.33 -7.25
CA PRO A 86 -6.92 3.18 -7.89
C PRO A 86 -5.78 3.01 -6.88
N ALA A 87 -4.76 2.22 -7.20
CA ALA A 87 -3.64 1.93 -6.30
C ALA A 87 -2.94 3.19 -5.74
N GLY A 88 -2.83 4.26 -6.52
CA GLY A 88 -2.21 5.53 -6.09
C GLY A 88 -3.20 6.60 -5.62
N TYR A 89 -4.46 6.23 -5.33
CA TYR A 89 -5.50 7.20 -5.01
C TYR A 89 -5.25 7.85 -3.64
N ASP A 90 -4.78 9.09 -3.65
CA ASP A 90 -4.61 9.97 -2.49
C ASP A 90 -3.93 9.28 -1.30
N LEU A 91 -2.74 8.72 -1.53
CA LEU A 91 -2.06 7.87 -0.54
C LEU A 91 -1.78 8.60 0.79
N THR A 92 -1.52 9.91 0.75
CA THR A 92 -1.35 10.74 1.95
C THR A 92 -2.63 10.77 2.78
N TYR A 93 -3.79 11.05 2.16
CA TYR A 93 -5.07 11.03 2.86
C TYR A 93 -5.48 9.61 3.31
N GLN A 94 -5.20 8.60 2.50
CA GLN A 94 -5.44 7.20 2.84
C GLN A 94 -4.63 6.74 4.05
N ARG A 95 -3.34 7.12 4.12
CA ARG A 95 -2.47 6.90 5.28
C ARG A 95 -3.03 7.60 6.52
N PHE A 96 -3.42 8.87 6.38
CA PHE A 96 -4.02 9.64 7.46
C PHE A 96 -5.27 8.97 8.03
N LYS A 97 -6.15 8.46 7.17
CA LYS A 97 -7.36 7.74 7.56
C LYS A 97 -7.07 6.36 8.14
N ASN A 98 -6.12 5.63 7.57
CA ASN A 98 -5.76 4.28 7.96
C ASN A 98 -4.27 4.00 7.67
N PRO A 99 -3.39 4.09 8.69
CA PRO A 99 -1.96 3.85 8.51
C PRO A 99 -1.63 2.37 8.26
N SER A 100 -2.56 1.44 8.52
CA SER A 100 -2.41 0.02 8.17
C SER A 100 -2.96 -0.32 6.78
N ASN A 101 -3.35 0.67 5.98
CA ASN A 101 -3.75 0.47 4.59
C ASN A 101 -2.57 -0.16 3.80
N LEU A 102 -2.80 -1.31 3.18
CA LEU A 102 -1.73 -2.08 2.53
C LEU A 102 -1.02 -1.32 1.40
N ARG A 103 -1.62 -0.24 0.86
CA ARG A 103 -0.96 0.65 -0.11
C ARG A 103 0.21 1.45 0.48
N VAL A 104 0.20 1.69 1.79
CA VAL A 104 1.19 2.53 2.50
C VAL A 104 1.84 1.79 3.69
N ALA A 105 1.40 0.58 4.00
CA ALA A 105 1.89 -0.18 5.16
C ALA A 105 3.42 -0.41 5.13
N MET A 106 4.04 -0.53 3.95
CA MET A 106 5.50 -0.64 3.84
C MET A 106 6.21 0.66 4.23
N GLU A 107 5.64 1.82 3.88
CA GLU A 107 6.18 3.13 4.26
C GLU A 107 6.04 3.39 5.76
N VAL A 108 4.90 2.99 6.35
CA VAL A 108 4.59 3.25 7.76
C VAL A 108 5.24 2.24 8.69
N CYS A 109 5.03 0.95 8.44
CA CYS A 109 5.43 -0.13 9.34
C CYS A 109 6.72 -0.81 8.89
N GLY A 110 7.03 -0.77 7.58
CA GLY A 110 8.13 -1.52 6.99
C GLY A 110 9.51 -1.01 7.37
N THR A 111 9.63 0.22 7.87
CA THR A 111 10.89 0.77 8.39
C THR A 111 11.43 -0.02 9.60
N CYS A 112 10.55 -0.61 10.42
CA CYS A 112 10.92 -1.44 11.57
C CYS A 112 10.48 -2.90 11.44
N HIS A 113 9.39 -3.17 10.72
CA HIS A 113 8.77 -4.50 10.57
C HIS A 113 8.78 -5.00 9.12
N GLU A 114 9.85 -4.68 8.40
CA GLU A 114 10.02 -4.92 6.96
C GLU A 114 9.54 -6.30 6.50
N LYS A 115 10.09 -7.37 7.11
CA LYS A 115 9.78 -8.74 6.75
C LYS A 115 8.29 -9.06 6.97
N THR A 116 7.75 -8.71 8.13
CA THR A 116 6.35 -8.97 8.46
C THR A 116 5.42 -8.29 7.47
N VAL A 117 5.70 -7.04 7.10
CA VAL A 117 4.88 -6.31 6.13
C VAL A 117 4.99 -6.95 4.74
N ARG A 118 6.18 -7.39 4.31
CA ARG A 118 6.34 -8.14 3.05
C ARG A 118 5.51 -9.42 3.05
N ASP A 119 5.56 -10.20 4.13
CA ASP A 119 4.80 -11.44 4.26
C ASP A 119 3.28 -11.17 4.19
N VAL A 120 2.80 -10.13 4.87
CA VAL A 120 1.37 -9.72 4.83
C VAL A 120 0.96 -9.27 3.42
N LEU A 121 1.79 -8.48 2.74
CA LEU A 121 1.53 -8.04 1.36
C LEU A 121 1.46 -9.22 0.37
N LYS A 122 2.15 -10.33 0.64
CA LYS A 122 2.06 -11.57 -0.15
C LYS A 122 0.90 -12.48 0.25
N SER A 123 0.17 -12.17 1.32
CA SER A 123 -0.94 -13.01 1.78
C SER A 123 -2.15 -12.91 0.84
N PRO A 124 -2.67 -14.05 0.34
CA PRO A 124 -3.86 -14.05 -0.50
C PRO A 124 -5.11 -13.61 0.27
N HIS A 125 -5.11 -13.72 1.60
CA HIS A 125 -6.19 -13.23 2.44
C HIS A 125 -6.12 -11.71 2.64
N ALA A 126 -4.91 -11.17 2.93
CA ALA A 126 -4.74 -9.74 3.17
C ALA A 126 -5.04 -8.91 1.91
N THR A 127 -4.63 -9.42 0.74
CA THR A 127 -4.81 -8.74 -0.55
C THR A 127 -6.17 -9.00 -1.21
N THR A 128 -6.99 -9.89 -0.64
CA THR A 128 -8.22 -10.42 -1.26
C THR A 128 -7.97 -11.26 -2.51
N ALA A 129 -6.71 -11.56 -2.84
CA ALA A 129 -6.37 -12.34 -4.03
C ALA A 129 -6.95 -13.77 -3.99
N GLY A 130 -6.93 -14.42 -2.82
CA GLY A 130 -7.49 -15.77 -2.67
C GLY A 130 -9.00 -15.78 -2.92
N HIS A 131 -9.72 -14.82 -2.33
CA HIS A 131 -11.16 -14.73 -2.44
C HIS A 131 -11.63 -14.39 -3.87
N LEU A 132 -10.95 -13.46 -4.54
CA LEU A 132 -11.24 -13.12 -5.95
C LEU A 132 -10.84 -14.25 -6.90
N GLY A 133 -9.68 -14.87 -6.67
CA GLY A 133 -9.20 -15.96 -7.52
C GLY A 133 -10.14 -17.16 -7.52
N ASP A 134 -10.54 -17.62 -6.33
CA ASP A 134 -11.47 -18.74 -6.16
C ASP A 134 -12.86 -18.38 -6.69
N GLY A 135 -13.42 -17.25 -6.25
CA GLY A 135 -14.76 -16.80 -6.68
C GLY A 135 -14.88 -16.65 -8.20
N PHE A 136 -13.88 -16.05 -8.85
CA PHE A 136 -13.90 -15.91 -10.31
C PHE A 136 -13.72 -17.22 -11.05
N TYR A 137 -12.96 -18.16 -10.51
CA TYR A 137 -12.82 -19.48 -11.11
C TYR A 137 -14.12 -20.28 -11.02
N GLU A 138 -14.71 -20.37 -9.83
CA GLU A 138 -15.94 -21.13 -9.58
C GLU A 138 -17.15 -20.55 -10.34
N HIS A 139 -17.14 -19.23 -10.61
CA HIS A 139 -18.15 -18.58 -11.46
C HIS A 139 -17.83 -18.58 -12.96
N GLY A 140 -16.73 -19.20 -13.39
CA GLY A 140 -16.34 -19.30 -14.80
C GLY A 140 -15.90 -17.99 -15.44
N VAL A 141 -15.54 -16.98 -14.64
CA VAL A 141 -15.03 -15.67 -15.09
C VAL A 141 -13.58 -15.79 -15.55
N VAL A 142 -12.79 -16.63 -14.88
CA VAL A 142 -11.41 -16.97 -15.27
C VAL A 142 -11.27 -18.48 -15.50
N SER A 143 -10.37 -18.88 -16.39
CA SER A 143 -10.21 -20.28 -16.80
C SER A 143 -9.34 -21.13 -15.86
N GLY A 144 -8.61 -20.51 -14.94
CA GLY A 144 -7.66 -21.19 -14.06
C GLY A 144 -7.80 -20.77 -12.61
N LYS A 145 -7.38 -21.66 -11.71
CA LYS A 145 -7.44 -21.49 -10.25
C LYS A 145 -6.37 -20.55 -9.68
N ARG A 146 -5.42 -20.09 -10.50
CA ARG A 146 -4.36 -19.19 -10.05
C ARG A 146 -4.94 -17.78 -9.87
N PRO A 147 -4.88 -17.20 -8.66
CA PRO A 147 -5.32 -15.82 -8.44
C PRO A 147 -4.60 -14.83 -9.34
N THR A 148 -5.36 -14.11 -10.17
CA THR A 148 -4.83 -13.07 -11.06
C THR A 148 -5.17 -11.67 -10.54
N TYR A 149 -6.21 -11.53 -9.72
CA TYR A 149 -6.74 -10.25 -9.28
C TYR A 149 -6.61 -10.03 -7.78
N SER A 150 -6.48 -8.77 -7.38
CA SER A 150 -6.38 -8.32 -5.99
C SER A 150 -6.93 -6.88 -5.88
N ILE A 151 -7.37 -6.47 -4.69
CA ILE A 151 -7.69 -5.05 -4.43
C ILE A 151 -6.45 -4.25 -3.97
N PHE A 152 -5.42 -4.97 -3.53
CA PHE A 152 -4.09 -4.47 -3.20
C PHE A 152 -3.07 -5.25 -4.03
N PRO A 153 -2.87 -4.88 -5.31
CA PRO A 153 -1.97 -5.63 -6.18
C PRO A 153 -0.54 -5.57 -5.65
N VAL A 154 0.13 -6.71 -5.65
CA VAL A 154 1.52 -6.85 -5.20
C VAL A 154 2.29 -7.61 -6.27
N LYS A 155 3.53 -7.19 -6.49
CA LYS A 155 4.52 -7.88 -7.31
C LYS A 155 5.56 -8.47 -6.36
N ASP A 156 5.95 -9.71 -6.62
CA ASP A 156 7.08 -10.31 -5.96
C ASP A 156 8.39 -9.74 -6.51
N GLU A 157 9.24 -9.24 -5.62
CA GLU A 157 10.50 -8.58 -5.95
C GLU A 157 11.69 -9.15 -5.17
N ASP A 158 11.46 -10.04 -4.19
CA ASP A 158 12.53 -10.65 -3.40
C ASP A 158 13.06 -11.97 -4.00
N GLY A 159 12.37 -12.52 -5.00
CA GLY A 159 12.80 -13.71 -5.72
C GLY A 159 12.44 -15.03 -5.05
N GLU A 160 11.68 -15.01 -3.95
CA GLU A 160 11.20 -16.20 -3.26
C GLU A 160 9.98 -16.80 -3.97
N VAL A 161 10.22 -17.56 -5.05
CA VAL A 161 9.19 -18.12 -5.94
C VAL A 161 9.13 -19.66 -5.85
N PRO A 162 8.45 -20.24 -4.84
CA PRO A 162 8.18 -21.68 -4.82
C PRO A 162 7.27 -22.11 -5.99
N PRO A 163 7.14 -23.43 -6.27
CA PRO A 163 6.49 -23.96 -7.49
C PRO A 163 5.05 -23.50 -7.76
N GLU A 164 4.34 -22.97 -6.77
CA GLU A 164 2.96 -22.46 -6.89
C GLU A 164 2.82 -20.97 -6.50
N ALA A 165 3.94 -20.28 -6.29
CA ALA A 165 3.91 -18.86 -6.02
C ALA A 165 3.44 -18.05 -7.24
N ILE A 166 2.75 -16.96 -6.93
CA ILE A 166 2.22 -16.03 -7.92
C ILE A 166 3.18 -14.84 -7.96
N ALA A 167 3.79 -14.60 -9.13
CA ALA A 167 4.77 -13.54 -9.27
C ALA A 167 4.18 -12.13 -9.16
N ALA A 168 2.91 -11.95 -9.51
CA ALA A 168 2.20 -10.68 -9.34
C ALA A 168 0.67 -10.86 -9.43
N THR A 169 -0.06 -9.96 -8.77
CA THR A 169 -1.51 -9.80 -8.94
C THR A 169 -1.83 -8.46 -9.62
N THR A 170 -2.95 -8.42 -10.32
CA THR A 170 -3.45 -7.21 -11.00
C THR A 170 -4.61 -6.61 -10.22
N GLN A 171 -4.72 -5.29 -10.19
CA GLN A 171 -5.89 -4.69 -9.56
C GLN A 171 -7.16 -5.08 -10.31
N VAL A 172 -8.26 -5.34 -9.58
CA VAL A 172 -9.58 -5.47 -10.22
C VAL A 172 -9.88 -4.18 -11.01
N PRO A 173 -10.12 -4.27 -12.33
CA PRO A 173 -10.37 -3.10 -13.16
C PRO A 173 -11.69 -2.39 -12.79
N ALA A 174 -11.76 -1.10 -13.08
CA ALA A 174 -12.97 -0.31 -12.90
C ALA A 174 -14.11 -0.83 -13.79
N PHE A 175 -15.33 -0.80 -13.26
CA PHE A 175 -16.53 -1.27 -13.94
C PHE A 175 -16.72 -0.60 -15.32
N ARG A 176 -17.16 -1.40 -16.30
CA ARG A 176 -17.52 -0.98 -17.65
C ARG A 176 -18.88 -1.54 -18.03
N ALA A 177 -19.83 -0.65 -18.33
CA ALA A 177 -21.19 -1.06 -18.70
C ALA A 177 -21.27 -1.90 -19.98
N ALA A 178 -20.27 -1.81 -20.87
CA ALA A 178 -20.23 -2.52 -22.14
C ALA A 178 -18.89 -3.24 -22.38
N GLY A 179 -18.94 -4.33 -23.14
CA GLY A 179 -17.77 -5.13 -23.54
C GLY A 179 -18.11 -6.61 -23.73
N SER A 180 -17.08 -7.41 -24.01
CA SER A 180 -17.21 -8.86 -24.10
C SER A 180 -17.58 -9.47 -22.75
N ARG A 181 -18.40 -10.52 -22.75
CA ARG A 181 -18.73 -11.33 -21.56
C ARG A 181 -17.51 -11.92 -20.88
N SER A 182 -16.44 -12.15 -21.63
CA SER A 182 -15.17 -12.72 -21.16
C SER A 182 -14.27 -11.73 -20.42
N ARG A 183 -14.74 -10.51 -20.12
CA ARG A 183 -13.99 -9.48 -19.43
C ARG A 183 -14.60 -9.19 -18.06
N ILE A 184 -13.76 -9.27 -17.03
CA ILE A 184 -14.12 -9.14 -15.62
C ILE A 184 -14.76 -7.78 -15.27
N GLU A 185 -14.33 -6.69 -15.90
CA GLU A 185 -14.88 -5.36 -15.64
C GLU A 185 -16.27 -5.15 -16.24
N THR A 186 -16.74 -6.05 -17.09
CA THR A 186 -18.01 -5.86 -17.79
C THR A 186 -19.20 -6.27 -16.92
N HIS A 187 -20.38 -5.70 -17.20
CA HIS A 187 -21.61 -6.02 -16.47
C HIS A 187 -21.88 -7.53 -16.30
N TYR A 188 -21.50 -8.36 -17.27
CA TYR A 188 -21.70 -9.80 -17.23
C TYR A 188 -20.93 -10.51 -16.11
N SER A 189 -19.76 -9.98 -15.73
CA SER A 189 -18.93 -10.51 -14.63
C SER A 189 -19.09 -9.71 -13.33
N ASP A 190 -19.98 -8.70 -13.33
CA ASP A 190 -20.14 -7.78 -12.21
C ASP A 190 -20.80 -8.43 -10.99
N LEU A 191 -21.70 -9.41 -11.21
CA LEU A 191 -22.32 -10.16 -10.12
C LEU A 191 -21.27 -11.03 -9.40
N PRO A 192 -20.46 -11.89 -10.07
CA PRO A 192 -19.32 -12.55 -9.43
C PRO A 192 -18.34 -11.57 -8.77
N ARG A 193 -18.09 -10.41 -9.39
CA ARG A 193 -17.22 -9.36 -8.83
C ARG A 193 -17.72 -8.82 -7.50
N LYS A 194 -19.04 -8.63 -7.37
CA LYS A 194 -19.69 -8.09 -6.16
C LYS A 194 -20.09 -9.15 -5.15
N ALA A 195 -20.27 -10.40 -5.56
CA ALA A 195 -20.46 -11.51 -4.62
C ALA A 195 -19.22 -11.73 -3.75
N CYS A 196 -18.08 -11.19 -4.18
CA CYS A 196 -16.78 -11.34 -3.56
C CYS A 196 -16.16 -10.02 -3.02
N MET A 197 -16.93 -8.93 -2.89
CA MET A 197 -16.47 -7.66 -2.30
C MET A 197 -17.52 -7.11 -1.34
#